data_AF-A0A938PC10-F1
#
_entry.id   AF-A0A938PC10-F1
#
_cell.length_a   1.000
_cell.length_b   1.000
_cell.length_c   1.000
_cell.angle_alpha   90.00
_cell.angle_beta   90.00
_cell.angle_gamma   90.00
#
_symmetry.space_group_name_H-M   'P 1'
#
loop_
_entity.id
_entity.type
_entity.pdbx_description
1 polymer ?
#
loop_
_entity_poly.entity_id
_entity_poly.type
_entity_poly.pdbx_seq_one_letter_code
_entity_poly.pdbx_strand_id
1 'polypeptide(L)'
;MYRSLIKRILDLFFSSFLIVLTIPLQIFIFILLLIELKEFPIFLQERGLTKTNQRFKILKFRTIRSVLLSPMYLEIKNKNFLQPNIQIEFSPISFWLRKVGLDELPQLYNILFGQMSFIGPRPLMVDELNIMVKKFPEENDIRNKFKCKPGLTGVWQVFGDRKLGIKNLIELDSFYMNNISFKLDFKLTLNTFLILFFVKEQDSIHHKLHFFNKYASYLHFSNSEVSNLGEITIINKDKILTSYKINLPARWWYESDSYHTESSNIQIVKFIKENKSA
;
A
#
# COMPACT_ATOMS: atom_id res chain seq x y z
N MET A 1 -1.96 5.85 24.70
CA MET A 1 -1.17 7.11 24.74
C MET A 1 -0.58 7.48 23.37
N TYR A 2 0.15 6.57 22.70
CA TYR A 2 0.77 6.87 21.40
C TYR A 2 -0.23 7.35 20.33
N ARG A 3 -1.22 6.50 20.01
CA ARG A 3 -2.23 6.74 18.97
C ARG A 3 -3.04 8.03 19.17
N SER A 4 -3.37 8.37 20.42
CA SER A 4 -4.31 9.45 20.75
C SER A 4 -3.64 10.82 20.88
N LEU A 5 -2.38 10.88 21.34
CA LEU A 5 -1.72 12.15 21.68
C LEU A 5 -0.34 12.29 21.03
N ILE A 6 0.58 11.36 21.32
CA ILE A 6 1.98 11.46 20.88
C ILE A 6 2.06 11.52 19.35
N LYS A 7 1.29 10.69 18.64
CA LYS A 7 1.25 10.68 17.19
C LYS A 7 0.88 12.04 16.60
N ARG A 8 -0.12 12.73 17.20
CA ARG A 8 -0.53 14.07 16.74
C ARG A 8 0.54 15.13 17.00
N ILE A 9 1.26 15.04 18.11
CA ILE A 9 2.37 15.95 18.42
C ILE A 9 3.50 15.76 17.40
N LEU A 10 3.86 14.51 17.10
CA LEU A 10 4.87 14.21 16.07
C LEU A 10 4.41 14.69 14.68
N ASP A 11 3.14 14.47 14.32
CA ASP A 11 2.59 14.97 13.05
C ASP A 11 2.72 16.49 12.95
N LEU A 12 2.37 17.23 14.01
CA LEU A 12 2.48 18.69 14.04
C LEU A 12 3.93 19.17 13.96
N PHE A 13 4.81 18.57 14.75
CA PHE A 13 6.23 18.93 14.79
C PHE A 13 6.89 18.70 13.43
N PHE A 14 6.79 17.48 12.88
CA PHE A 14 7.44 17.13 11.63
C PHE A 14 6.80 17.82 10.42
N SER A 15 5.48 18.02 10.39
CA SER A 15 4.85 18.75 9.28
C SER A 15 5.26 20.22 9.28
N SER A 16 5.27 20.88 10.44
CA SER A 16 5.73 22.27 10.56
C SER A 16 7.19 22.41 10.13
N PHE A 17 8.05 21.52 10.63
CA PHE A 17 9.47 21.49 10.28
C PHE A 17 9.70 21.26 8.78
N LEU A 18 9.05 20.24 8.19
CA LEU A 18 9.21 19.92 6.77
C LEU A 18 8.61 20.99 5.86
N ILE A 19 7.52 21.65 6.25
CA ILE A 19 6.98 22.80 5.50
C ILE A 19 8.05 23.88 5.42
N VAL A 20 8.57 24.35 6.56
CA VAL A 20 9.60 25.41 6.58
C VAL A 20 10.83 25.02 5.77
N LEU A 21 11.32 23.79 5.96
CA LEU A 21 12.48 23.27 5.24
C LEU A 21 12.28 23.21 3.72
N THR A 22 11.06 22.88 3.27
CA THR A 22 10.78 22.66 1.85
C THR A 22 10.14 23.86 1.15
N ILE A 23 9.90 24.99 1.83
CA ILE A 23 9.34 26.21 1.21
C ILE A 23 10.08 26.63 -0.07
N PRO A 24 11.43 26.74 -0.09
CA PRO A 24 12.14 27.16 -1.31
C PRO A 24 11.90 26.20 -2.48
N LEU A 25 11.89 24.89 -2.20
CA LEU A 25 11.61 23.85 -3.19
C LEU A 25 10.16 23.90 -3.67
N GLN A 26 9.21 24.11 -2.77
CA GLN A 26 7.79 24.24 -3.12
C GLN A 26 7.53 25.46 -4.02
N ILE A 27 8.16 26.60 -3.73
CA ILE A 27 8.06 27.80 -4.57
C ILE A 27 8.67 27.54 -5.95
N PHE A 28 9.83 26.88 -6.01
CA PHE A 28 10.46 26.51 -7.27
C PHE A 28 9.56 25.60 -8.12
N ILE A 29 9.01 24.52 -7.53
CA ILE A 29 8.08 23.61 -8.21
C ILE A 29 6.83 24.36 -8.66
N PHE A 30 6.31 25.26 -7.83
CA PHE A 30 5.15 26.08 -8.17
C PHE A 30 5.38 26.93 -9.41
N ILE A 31 6.49 27.68 -9.46
CA ILE A 31 6.83 28.54 -10.62
C ILE A 31 7.04 27.68 -11.87
N LEU A 32 7.77 26.57 -11.74
CA LEU A 32 8.04 25.62 -12.83
C LEU A 32 6.73 25.14 -13.49
N LEU A 33 5.79 24.66 -12.66
CA LEU A 33 4.50 24.18 -13.13
C LEU A 33 3.60 25.29 -13.66
N LEU A 34 3.70 26.51 -13.11
CA LEU A 34 2.94 27.67 -13.60
C LEU A 34 3.32 27.99 -15.05
N ILE A 35 4.62 27.97 -15.35
CA ILE A 35 5.15 28.23 -16.69
C ILE A 35 4.78 27.09 -17.65
N GLU A 36 4.93 25.84 -17.21
CA GLU A 36 4.72 24.65 -18.04
C GLU A 36 3.23 24.38 -18.37
N LEU A 37 2.37 24.48 -17.35
CA LEU A 37 0.95 24.16 -17.48
C LEU A 37 0.11 25.38 -17.88
N LYS A 38 0.61 26.60 -17.64
CA LYS A 38 -0.14 27.88 -17.81
C LYS A 38 -1.46 27.90 -17.03
N GLU A 39 -1.51 27.17 -15.92
CA GLU A 39 -2.65 27.04 -15.01
C GLU A 39 -2.16 27.17 -13.56
N PHE A 40 -3.08 27.40 -12.62
CA PHE A 40 -2.74 27.41 -11.21
C PHE A 40 -2.11 26.06 -10.77
N PRO A 41 -0.86 26.05 -10.26
CA PRO A 41 -0.09 24.84 -9.98
C PRO A 41 -0.61 23.99 -8.82
N ILE A 42 -1.53 24.50 -8.00
CA ILE A 42 -2.10 23.74 -6.89
C ILE A 42 -3.45 23.17 -7.33
N PHE A 43 -3.63 21.89 -7.05
CA PHE A 43 -4.85 21.15 -7.31
C PHE A 43 -5.45 20.66 -5.98
N LEU A 44 -6.75 20.90 -5.80
CA LEU A 44 -7.53 20.41 -4.69
C LEU A 44 -8.32 19.18 -5.15
N GLN A 45 -8.16 18.06 -4.44
CA GLN A 45 -8.89 16.84 -4.73
C GLN A 45 -9.69 16.40 -3.51
N GLU A 46 -10.99 16.19 -3.67
CA GLU A 46 -11.81 15.63 -2.59
C GLU A 46 -11.48 14.15 -2.38
N ARG A 47 -11.18 13.80 -1.14
CA ARG A 47 -10.90 12.43 -0.69
C ARG A 47 -11.57 12.17 0.65
N GLY A 48 -11.66 10.90 1.02
CA GLY A 48 -12.14 10.50 2.32
C GLY A 48 -11.54 9.18 2.78
N LEU A 49 -11.52 8.98 4.10
CA LEU A 49 -11.29 7.64 4.64
C LEU A 49 -12.54 6.77 4.44
N THR A 50 -13.71 7.37 4.64
CA THR A 50 -15.02 6.73 4.50
C THR A 50 -15.93 7.57 3.61
N LYS A 51 -17.03 7.01 3.12
CA LYS A 51 -17.98 7.74 2.26
C LYS A 51 -18.72 8.84 3.03
N THR A 52 -19.10 8.59 4.28
CA THR A 52 -19.96 9.47 5.08
C THR A 52 -19.17 10.42 5.96
N ASN A 53 -18.06 9.95 6.53
CA ASN A 53 -17.25 10.70 7.48
C ASN A 53 -15.83 10.93 6.97
N GLN A 54 -15.16 11.95 7.50
CA GLN A 54 -13.74 12.22 7.24
C GLN A 54 -13.42 12.49 5.76
N ARG A 55 -14.33 13.18 5.06
CA ARG A 55 -14.02 13.79 3.77
C ARG A 55 -13.25 15.09 3.97
N PHE A 56 -12.31 15.34 3.08
CA PHE A 56 -11.49 16.54 3.09
C PHE A 56 -10.86 16.74 1.71
N LYS A 57 -10.35 17.95 1.46
CA LYS A 57 -9.64 18.25 0.22
C LYS A 57 -8.14 18.10 0.46
N ILE A 58 -7.51 17.17 -0.26
CA ILE A 58 -6.05 17.09 -0.28
C ILE A 58 -5.48 18.18 -1.18
N LEU A 59 -4.34 18.72 -0.77
CA LEU A 59 -3.53 19.66 -1.55
C LEU A 59 -2.46 18.88 -2.32
N LYS A 60 -2.36 19.13 -3.63
CA LYS A 60 -1.30 18.55 -4.47
C LYS A 60 -0.79 19.58 -5.47
N PHE A 61 0.43 19.36 -5.97
CA PHE A 61 0.82 20.02 -7.20
C PHE A 61 0.09 19.39 -8.38
N ARG A 62 -0.37 20.26 -9.29
CA ARG A 62 -1.04 19.89 -10.53
C ARG A 62 -0.01 19.28 -11.46
N THR A 63 -0.28 18.07 -11.92
CA THR A 63 0.57 17.35 -12.89
C THR A 63 -0.15 17.05 -14.20
N ILE A 64 -1.39 17.51 -14.34
CA ILE A 64 -2.27 17.26 -15.50
C ILE A 64 -3.03 18.57 -15.78
N ARG A 65 -3.12 18.96 -17.06
CA ARG A 65 -3.92 20.13 -17.47
C ARG A 65 -5.40 19.87 -17.30
N SER A 66 -6.17 20.89 -16.91
CA SER A 66 -7.61 20.77 -16.65
C SER A 66 -8.41 20.22 -17.84
N VAL A 67 -8.01 20.59 -19.06
CA VAL A 67 -8.64 20.15 -20.32
C VAL A 67 -8.54 18.63 -20.53
N LEU A 68 -7.50 17.98 -19.97
CA LEU A 68 -7.28 16.54 -20.05
C LEU A 68 -8.01 15.76 -18.94
N LEU A 69 -8.86 16.41 -18.13
CA LEU A 69 -9.64 15.78 -17.06
C LEU A 69 -11.11 15.51 -17.45
N SER A 70 -11.45 15.52 -18.74
CA SER A 70 -12.79 15.21 -19.25
C SER A 70 -13.34 13.87 -18.70
N PRO A 71 -14.67 13.68 -18.53
CA PRO A 71 -15.26 12.44 -17.98
C PRO A 71 -14.84 11.15 -18.71
N MET A 72 -14.30 11.28 -19.92
CA MET A 72 -13.82 10.20 -20.78
C MET A 72 -12.54 9.50 -20.27
N TYR A 73 -11.84 10.05 -19.27
CA TYR A 73 -10.58 9.47 -18.75
C TYR A 73 -10.76 8.43 -17.64
N LEU A 74 -11.99 8.15 -17.21
CA LEU A 74 -12.31 7.18 -16.16
C LEU A 74 -13.16 6.02 -16.66
N GLU A 75 -12.86 5.48 -17.85
CA GLU A 75 -13.28 4.12 -18.14
C GLU A 75 -12.51 3.16 -17.23
N ILE A 76 -13.08 2.86 -16.08
CA ILE A 76 -12.68 1.74 -15.23
C ILE A 76 -13.08 0.46 -15.98
N LYS A 77 -12.31 0.11 -17.04
CA LYS A 77 -12.48 -1.13 -17.81
C LYS A 77 -12.21 -2.37 -16.95
N ASN A 78 -11.39 -2.23 -15.91
CA ASN A 78 -11.02 -3.32 -15.04
C ASN A 78 -11.95 -3.42 -13.82
N LYS A 79 -12.16 -4.64 -13.31
CA LYS A 79 -12.83 -4.87 -12.01
C LYS A 79 -12.12 -4.20 -10.81
N ASN A 80 -10.96 -3.60 -11.03
CA ASN A 80 -10.10 -3.02 -10.01
C ASN A 80 -9.85 -1.53 -10.27
N PHE A 81 -10.53 -0.66 -9.53
CA PHE A 81 -10.37 0.79 -9.64
C PHE A 81 -9.06 1.31 -9.04
N LEU A 82 -8.32 0.49 -8.28
CA LEU A 82 -7.02 0.85 -7.73
C LEU A 82 -5.89 0.73 -8.78
N GLN A 83 -6.21 0.19 -9.96
CA GLN A 83 -5.40 0.23 -11.19
C GLN A 83 -6.24 0.76 -12.35
N PRO A 84 -6.57 2.06 -12.36
CA PRO A 84 -7.28 2.62 -13.48
C PRO A 84 -6.34 2.61 -14.69
N ASN A 85 -6.80 2.07 -15.81
CA ASN A 85 -6.02 1.94 -17.04
C ASN A 85 -6.06 3.27 -17.79
N ILE A 86 -5.45 4.32 -17.22
CA ILE A 86 -5.49 5.67 -17.80
C ILE A 86 -4.18 5.94 -18.53
N GLN A 87 -4.25 6.03 -19.85
CA GLN A 87 -3.17 6.57 -20.67
C GLN A 87 -3.25 8.10 -20.61
N ILE A 88 -2.59 8.69 -19.61
CA ILE A 88 -2.42 10.14 -19.51
C ILE A 88 -1.00 10.45 -19.94
N GLU A 89 -0.86 11.29 -20.96
CA GLU A 89 0.44 11.87 -21.31
C GLU A 89 0.79 12.93 -20.26
N PHE A 90 1.82 12.65 -19.48
CA PHE A 90 2.42 13.60 -18.55
C PHE A 90 3.57 14.32 -19.24
N SER A 91 3.74 15.61 -18.94
CA SER A 91 4.99 16.28 -19.30
C SER A 91 6.17 15.65 -18.55
N PRO A 92 7.41 15.77 -19.05
CA PRO A 92 8.59 15.19 -18.38
C PRO A 92 8.75 15.66 -16.94
N ILE A 93 8.46 16.93 -16.67
CA ILE A 93 8.51 17.53 -15.33
C ILE A 93 7.40 16.94 -14.45
N SER A 94 6.16 16.91 -14.94
CA SER A 94 5.01 16.34 -14.22
C SER A 94 5.21 14.85 -13.92
N PHE A 95 5.78 14.11 -14.87
CA PHE A 95 6.14 12.71 -14.71
C PHE A 95 7.21 12.54 -13.64
N TRP A 96 8.28 13.35 -13.71
CA TRP A 96 9.36 13.31 -12.72
C TRP A 96 8.86 13.64 -11.31
N LEU A 97 8.08 14.71 -11.14
CA LEU A 97 7.50 15.10 -9.85
C LEU A 97 6.69 13.97 -9.21
N ARG A 98 5.85 13.28 -10.00
CA ARG A 98 5.08 12.12 -9.53
C ARG A 98 5.96 10.93 -9.22
N LYS A 99 7.02 10.70 -10.01
CA LYS A 99 7.96 9.61 -9.82
C LYS A 99 8.69 9.72 -8.49
N VAL A 100 9.11 10.93 -8.11
CA VAL A 100 9.80 11.20 -6.84
C VAL A 100 8.85 11.58 -5.70
N GLY A 101 7.53 11.63 -5.95
CA GLY A 101 6.51 11.96 -4.95
C GLY A 101 6.48 13.43 -4.51
N LEU A 102 7.14 14.32 -5.24
CA LEU A 102 7.17 15.76 -4.92
C LEU A 102 5.82 16.43 -5.20
N ASP A 103 4.96 15.84 -6.04
CA ASP A 103 3.60 16.33 -6.25
C ASP A 103 2.73 16.31 -4.98
N GLU A 104 3.13 15.50 -3.99
CA GLU A 104 2.43 15.31 -2.72
C GLU A 104 2.93 16.22 -1.59
N LEU A 105 3.99 17.01 -1.80
CA LEU A 105 4.53 17.93 -0.78
C LEU A 105 3.47 18.87 -0.17
N PRO A 106 2.51 19.44 -0.95
CA PRO A 106 1.46 20.28 -0.36
C PRO A 106 0.54 19.55 0.64
N GLN A 107 0.54 18.21 0.68
CA GLN A 107 -0.21 17.46 1.70
C GLN A 107 0.34 17.65 3.12
N LEU A 108 1.57 18.17 3.28
CA LEU A 108 2.10 18.54 4.59
C LEU A 108 1.20 19.56 5.30
N TYR A 109 0.55 20.47 4.56
CA TYR A 109 -0.43 21.39 5.13
C TYR A 109 -1.69 20.66 5.62
N ASN A 110 -2.15 19.61 4.93
CA ASN A 110 -3.27 18.79 5.41
C ASN A 110 -2.91 18.07 6.73
N ILE A 111 -1.66 17.64 6.90
CA ILE A 111 -1.17 17.08 8.17
C ILE A 111 -1.14 18.16 9.25
N LEU A 112 -0.60 19.34 8.94
CA LEU A 112 -0.54 20.47 9.87
C LEU A 112 -1.93 20.85 10.41
N PHE A 113 -2.90 21.05 9.50
CA PHE A 113 -4.29 21.36 9.87
C PHE A 113 -5.06 20.18 10.46
N GLY A 114 -4.44 19.00 10.55
CA GLY A 114 -5.01 17.85 11.22
C GLY A 114 -6.10 17.14 10.44
N GLN A 115 -6.15 17.31 9.12
CA GLN A 115 -6.99 16.52 8.23
C GLN A 115 -6.34 15.16 7.94
N MET A 116 -5.00 15.11 7.96
CA MET A 116 -4.20 13.90 7.74
C MET A 116 -3.20 13.66 8.87
N SER A 117 -2.55 12.50 8.80
CA SER A 117 -1.37 12.09 9.57
C SER A 117 -0.28 11.70 8.57
N PHE A 118 0.99 11.67 8.96
CA PHE A 118 2.04 11.12 8.09
C PHE A 118 1.76 9.66 7.73
N ILE A 119 1.30 8.89 8.73
CA ILE A 119 1.09 7.45 8.60
C ILE A 119 -0.34 7.11 9.00
N GLY A 120 -1.02 6.37 8.15
CA GLY A 120 -2.40 5.99 8.33
C GLY A 120 -2.96 5.28 7.10
N PRO A 121 -4.21 4.81 7.16
CA PRO A 121 -4.89 4.24 6.02
C PRO A 121 -4.97 5.22 4.84
N ARG A 122 -4.93 4.72 3.62
CA ARG A 122 -4.92 5.56 2.40
C ARG A 122 -6.23 6.34 2.24
N PRO A 123 -6.24 7.67 2.08
CA PRO A 123 -7.46 8.39 1.67
C PRO A 123 -7.83 8.05 0.22
N LEU A 124 -9.07 7.61 0.00
CA LEU A 124 -9.60 7.24 -1.29
C LEU A 124 -10.33 8.42 -1.95
N MET A 125 -10.39 8.43 -3.27
CA MET A 125 -11.19 9.38 -4.04
C MET A 125 -12.68 9.14 -3.80
N VAL A 126 -13.51 10.16 -3.99
CA VAL A 126 -14.96 10.04 -3.81
C VAL A 126 -15.56 8.95 -4.70
N ASP A 127 -15.10 8.82 -5.94
CA ASP A 127 -15.54 7.78 -6.87
C ASP A 127 -15.13 6.37 -6.42
N GLU A 128 -13.91 6.22 -5.91
CA GLU A 128 -13.42 4.96 -5.34
C GLU A 128 -14.28 4.54 -4.14
N LEU A 129 -14.62 5.48 -3.27
CA LEU A 129 -15.53 5.24 -2.14
C LEU A 129 -16.93 4.87 -2.61
N ASN A 130 -17.45 5.55 -3.64
CA ASN A 130 -18.75 5.24 -4.22
C ASN A 130 -18.79 3.82 -4.81
N ILE A 131 -17.71 3.41 -5.49
CA ILE A 131 -17.58 2.05 -6.02
C ILE A 131 -17.47 1.03 -4.89
N MET A 132 -16.69 1.32 -3.84
CA MET A 132 -16.56 0.47 -2.66
C MET A 132 -17.93 0.23 -2.01
N VAL A 133 -18.72 1.27 -1.75
CA VAL A 133 -20.06 1.13 -1.16
C VAL A 133 -20.99 0.28 -2.04
N LYS A 134 -20.90 0.40 -3.36
CA LYS A 134 -21.78 -0.33 -4.29
C LYS A 134 -21.37 -1.78 -4.53
N LYS A 135 -20.06 -2.07 -4.60
CA LYS A 135 -19.53 -3.37 -5.03
C LYS A 135 -18.90 -4.20 -3.91
N PHE A 136 -18.58 -3.59 -2.78
CA PHE A 136 -17.79 -4.18 -1.68
C PHE A 136 -18.34 -3.72 -0.31
N PRO A 137 -19.59 -4.08 0.02
CA PRO A 137 -20.25 -3.59 1.23
C PRO A 137 -19.57 -4.06 2.52
N GLU A 138 -19.09 -5.31 2.57
CA GLU A 138 -18.39 -5.85 3.74
C GLU A 138 -17.09 -5.08 4.03
N GLU A 139 -16.30 -4.83 2.99
CA GLU A 139 -15.08 -4.05 3.06
C GLU A 139 -15.33 -2.60 3.50
N ASN A 140 -16.40 -2.00 3.00
CA ASN A 140 -16.84 -0.68 3.42
C ASN A 140 -17.21 -0.66 4.92
N ASP A 141 -17.90 -1.69 5.42
CA ASP A 141 -18.29 -1.77 6.83
C ASP A 141 -17.09 -1.94 7.77
N ILE A 142 -16.08 -2.69 7.36
CA ILE A 142 -14.79 -2.77 8.07
C ILE A 142 -14.14 -1.38 8.10
N ARG A 143 -14.04 -0.73 6.94
CA ARG A 143 -13.40 0.58 6.80
C ARG A 143 -14.08 1.68 7.62
N ASN A 144 -15.41 1.65 7.71
CA ASN A 144 -16.20 2.63 8.49
C ASN A 144 -15.89 2.60 9.99
N LYS A 145 -15.31 1.50 10.49
CA LYS A 145 -14.89 1.37 11.90
C LYS A 145 -13.53 2.02 12.17
N PHE A 146 -12.82 2.51 11.15
CA PHE A 146 -11.49 3.09 11.32
C PHE A 146 -11.54 4.43 12.06
N LYS A 147 -11.13 4.41 13.32
CA LYS A 147 -11.02 5.61 14.18
C LYS A 147 -9.61 6.20 14.15
N CYS A 148 -9.16 6.67 12.99
CA CYS A 148 -7.89 7.38 12.85
C CYS A 148 -7.95 8.44 11.75
N LYS A 149 -6.87 9.20 11.57
CA LYS A 149 -6.72 10.10 10.42
C LYS A 149 -6.14 9.32 9.24
N PRO A 150 -6.54 9.65 8.00
CA PRO A 150 -5.89 9.11 6.82
C PRO A 150 -4.41 9.49 6.77
N GLY A 151 -3.60 8.60 6.20
CA GLY A 151 -2.16 8.75 6.09
C GLY A 151 -1.69 9.27 4.74
N LEU A 152 -0.62 10.06 4.74
CA LEU A 152 0.17 10.32 3.53
C LEU A 152 0.75 8.98 3.01
N THR A 153 1.42 8.24 3.89
CA THR A 153 1.84 6.85 3.67
C THR A 153 1.15 5.89 4.65
N GLY A 154 1.32 4.60 4.47
CA GLY A 154 0.64 3.55 5.25
C GLY A 154 1.08 2.16 4.83
N VAL A 155 0.57 1.14 5.53
CA VAL A 155 0.93 -0.27 5.27
C VAL A 155 0.61 -0.64 3.82
N TRP A 156 -0.57 -0.28 3.32
CA TRP A 156 -0.93 -0.57 1.92
C TRP A 156 -0.10 0.23 0.91
N GLN A 157 0.24 1.50 1.19
CA GLN A 157 1.10 2.27 0.29
C GLN A 157 2.50 1.65 0.15
N VAL A 158 3.04 1.07 1.23
CA VAL A 158 4.37 0.47 1.26
C VAL A 158 4.36 -0.97 0.73
N PHE A 159 3.40 -1.79 1.17
CA PHE A 159 3.39 -3.25 0.96
C PHE A 159 2.22 -3.77 0.11
N GLY A 160 1.25 -2.91 -0.21
CA GLY A 160 0.06 -3.32 -0.95
C GLY A 160 0.35 -3.67 -2.40
N ASP A 161 -0.38 -4.66 -2.88
CA ASP A 161 -0.42 -5.01 -4.29
C ASP A 161 -1.70 -4.42 -4.89
N ARG A 162 -1.53 -3.45 -5.78
CA ARG A 162 -2.64 -2.84 -6.47
C ARG A 162 -3.45 -3.84 -7.29
N LYS A 163 -2.87 -4.95 -7.79
CA LYS A 163 -3.56 -6.00 -8.56
C LYS A 163 -4.57 -6.76 -7.70
N LEU A 164 -4.29 -6.92 -6.41
CA LEU A 164 -5.17 -7.61 -5.45
C LEU A 164 -6.39 -6.78 -5.03
N GLY A 165 -6.44 -5.50 -5.41
CA GLY A 165 -7.63 -4.67 -5.29
C GLY A 165 -7.98 -4.30 -3.84
N ILE A 166 -9.26 -4.04 -3.61
CA ILE A 166 -9.76 -3.47 -2.34
C ILE A 166 -9.55 -4.41 -1.16
N LYS A 167 -9.70 -5.72 -1.35
CA LYS A 167 -9.55 -6.69 -0.26
C LYS A 167 -8.18 -6.56 0.40
N ASN A 168 -7.12 -6.50 -0.42
CA ASN A 168 -5.76 -6.28 0.07
C ASN A 168 -5.58 -4.91 0.73
N LEU A 169 -6.22 -3.87 0.20
CA LEU A 169 -6.23 -2.53 0.81
C LEU A 169 -6.83 -2.54 2.21
N ILE A 170 -7.99 -3.15 2.38
CA ILE A 170 -8.69 -3.21 3.65
C ILE A 170 -7.96 -4.09 4.65
N GLU A 171 -7.41 -5.23 4.21
CA GLU A 171 -6.64 -6.12 5.07
C GLU A 171 -5.40 -5.42 5.65
N LEU A 172 -4.61 -4.76 4.79
CA LEU A 172 -3.39 -4.06 5.22
C LEU A 172 -3.70 -2.80 6.04
N ASP A 173 -4.72 -2.04 5.67
CA ASP A 173 -5.16 -0.89 6.47
C ASP A 173 -5.73 -1.36 7.83
N SER A 174 -6.45 -2.48 7.89
CA SER A 174 -6.97 -3.07 9.14
C SER A 174 -5.83 -3.57 10.03
N PHE A 175 -4.79 -4.19 9.44
CA PHE A 175 -3.58 -4.55 10.16
C PHE A 175 -2.94 -3.33 10.82
N TYR A 176 -2.83 -2.21 10.08
CA TYR A 176 -2.34 -0.96 10.66
C TYR A 176 -3.20 -0.53 11.85
N MET A 177 -4.53 -0.50 11.67
CA MET A 177 -5.48 -0.06 12.70
C MET A 177 -5.38 -0.84 14.01
N ASN A 178 -5.07 -2.14 13.92
CA ASN A 178 -4.92 -3.03 15.06
C ASN A 178 -3.53 -2.96 15.71
N ASN A 179 -2.51 -2.46 15.00
CA ASN A 179 -1.11 -2.50 15.43
C ASN A 179 -0.45 -1.11 15.53
N ILE A 180 -1.25 -0.03 15.60
CA ILE A 180 -0.75 1.35 15.67
C ILE A 180 0.22 1.50 16.85
N SER A 181 1.49 1.71 16.53
CA SER A 181 2.58 1.87 17.51
C SER A 181 3.67 2.74 16.91
N PHE A 182 4.46 3.38 17.77
CA PHE A 182 5.62 4.17 17.34
C PHE A 182 6.60 3.34 16.50
N LYS A 183 6.85 2.09 16.92
CA LYS A 183 7.74 1.16 16.20
C LYS A 183 7.24 0.87 14.79
N LEU A 184 5.93 0.63 14.62
CA LEU A 184 5.36 0.39 13.29
C LEU A 184 5.41 1.65 12.42
N ASP A 185 5.05 2.80 12.99
CA ASP A 185 5.10 4.09 12.30
C ASP A 185 6.52 4.41 11.84
N PHE A 186 7.52 4.32 12.73
CA PHE A 186 8.92 4.53 12.38
C PHE A 186 9.39 3.61 11.24
N LYS A 187 9.02 2.32 11.29
CA LYS A 187 9.33 1.37 10.21
C LYS A 187 8.70 1.78 8.89
N LEU A 188 7.43 2.19 8.89
CA LEU A 188 6.72 2.62 7.67
C LEU A 188 7.33 3.90 7.08
N THR A 189 7.75 4.85 7.91
CA THR A 189 8.49 6.04 7.47
C THR A 189 9.79 5.65 6.78
N LEU A 190 10.61 4.81 7.42
CA LEU A 190 11.90 4.40 6.85
C LEU A 190 11.71 3.66 5.52
N ASN A 191 10.75 2.73 5.45
CA ASN A 191 10.44 2.03 4.21
C ASN A 191 9.94 2.97 3.11
N THR A 192 9.12 3.97 3.46
CA THR A 192 8.64 4.97 2.50
C THR A 192 9.80 5.77 1.92
N PHE A 193 10.74 6.20 2.77
CA PHE A 193 11.95 6.90 2.32
C PHE A 193 12.80 6.02 1.41
N LEU A 194 13.05 4.76 1.79
CA LEU A 194 13.82 3.83 0.97
C LEU A 194 13.17 3.59 -0.40
N ILE A 195 11.84 3.45 -0.45
CA ILE A 195 11.12 3.25 -1.71
C ILE A 195 11.26 4.47 -2.62
N LEU A 196 11.09 5.68 -2.09
CA LEU A 196 11.16 6.91 -2.89
C LEU A 196 12.55 7.16 -3.50
N PHE A 197 13.62 6.82 -2.78
CA PHE A 197 14.99 7.08 -3.23
C PHE A 197 15.61 5.92 -4.05
N PHE A 198 15.30 4.67 -3.72
CA PHE A 198 16.01 3.51 -4.27
C PHE A 198 15.20 2.68 -5.26
N VAL A 199 13.86 2.76 -5.24
CA VAL A 199 13.04 1.94 -6.15
C VAL A 199 12.82 2.69 -7.46
N LYS A 200 13.69 2.43 -8.44
CA LYS A 200 13.45 2.76 -9.85
C LYS A 200 12.56 1.69 -10.46
N GLU A 201 11.24 1.84 -10.37
CA GLU A 201 10.23 1.47 -11.40
C GLU A 201 8.82 1.39 -10.84
N GLN A 202 7.86 1.75 -11.72
CA GLN A 202 6.45 1.90 -11.40
C GLN A 202 5.64 0.60 -11.50
N ASP A 203 6.20 -0.50 -12.00
CA ASP A 203 5.46 -1.76 -12.17
C ASP A 203 6.34 -3.00 -11.97
N SER A 204 6.59 -3.38 -10.71
CA SER A 204 6.69 -4.80 -10.33
C SER A 204 6.68 -4.95 -8.81
N ILE A 205 5.53 -5.41 -8.31
CA ILE A 205 5.34 -5.94 -6.95
C ILE A 205 6.39 -7.02 -6.62
N HIS A 206 6.97 -7.68 -7.62
CA HIS A 206 7.96 -8.75 -7.44
C HIS A 206 9.23 -8.33 -6.70
N HIS A 207 9.75 -7.12 -6.97
CA HIS A 207 10.94 -6.61 -6.27
C HIS A 207 10.62 -6.14 -4.85
N LYS A 208 9.41 -5.59 -4.64
CA LYS A 208 8.88 -5.26 -3.32
C LYS A 208 8.65 -6.52 -2.48
N LEU A 209 8.16 -7.60 -3.08
CA LEU A 209 7.97 -8.92 -2.46
C LEU A 209 9.30 -9.59 -2.07
N HIS A 210 10.37 -9.46 -2.86
CA HIS A 210 11.66 -10.05 -2.49
C HIS A 210 12.33 -9.28 -1.32
N PHE A 211 12.20 -7.96 -1.30
CA PHE A 211 12.57 -7.15 -0.13
C PHE A 211 11.68 -7.49 1.08
N PHE A 212 10.38 -7.69 0.85
CA PHE A 212 9.39 -8.03 1.86
C PHE A 212 9.57 -9.44 2.42
N ASN A 213 9.89 -10.47 1.64
CA ASN A 213 10.17 -11.82 2.14
C ASN A 213 11.41 -11.83 3.04
N LYS A 214 12.42 -11.02 2.69
CA LYS A 214 13.59 -10.79 3.54
C LYS A 214 13.26 -9.98 4.80
N TYR A 215 12.21 -9.16 4.81
CA TYR A 215 11.82 -8.31 5.93
C TYR A 215 10.72 -8.92 6.82
N ALA A 216 9.83 -9.72 6.24
CA ALA A 216 8.82 -10.53 6.89
C ALA A 216 9.48 -11.67 7.67
N SER A 217 10.60 -12.23 7.17
CA SER A 217 11.46 -13.07 7.99
C SER A 217 11.99 -12.30 9.22
N TYR A 218 12.44 -11.05 9.08
CA TYR A 218 12.83 -10.21 10.24
C TYR A 218 11.68 -9.86 11.21
N LEU A 219 10.43 -9.80 10.73
CA LEU A 219 9.24 -9.51 11.56
C LEU A 219 8.65 -10.76 12.22
N HIS A 220 8.85 -11.96 11.64
CA HIS A 220 8.35 -13.22 12.18
C HIS A 220 9.33 -13.96 13.10
N PHE A 221 10.57 -13.50 13.27
CA PHE A 221 11.58 -14.16 14.10
C PHE A 221 11.58 -13.78 15.59
N SER A 222 10.45 -13.32 16.15
CA SER A 222 10.41 -12.98 17.58
C SER A 222 9.25 -13.54 18.39
N ASN A 223 8.62 -14.68 18.05
CA ASN A 223 7.85 -15.50 19.04
C ASN A 223 7.19 -16.79 18.49
N SER A 224 7.87 -17.62 17.70
CA SER A 224 7.42 -19.02 17.59
C SER A 224 8.59 -19.91 17.22
N GLU A 225 8.89 -20.86 18.11
CA GLU A 225 9.84 -21.96 17.94
C GLU A 225 9.69 -22.57 16.55
N VAL A 226 10.75 -22.47 15.75
CA VAL A 226 10.85 -23.17 14.48
C VAL A 226 11.33 -24.58 14.80
N SER A 227 10.42 -25.54 14.95
CA SER A 227 10.77 -26.95 15.00
C SER A 227 10.95 -27.47 13.56
N ASN A 228 12.19 -27.84 13.20
CA ASN A 228 12.51 -28.53 11.94
C ASN A 228 11.63 -29.79 11.79
N LEU A 229 10.75 -29.88 10.78
CA LEU A 229 10.08 -31.15 10.44
C LEU A 229 9.53 -31.16 9.00
N GLY A 230 10.11 -32.03 8.14
CA GLY A 230 9.55 -32.46 6.85
C GLY A 230 10.52 -32.43 5.67
N GLU A 231 10.71 -33.57 5.00
CA GLU A 231 11.41 -33.72 3.71
C GLU A 231 10.38 -34.09 2.63
N ILE A 232 10.35 -33.36 1.51
CA ILE A 232 9.52 -33.74 0.35
C ILE A 232 10.40 -34.41 -0.68
N THR A 233 10.16 -35.70 -0.89
CA THR A 233 10.94 -36.55 -1.78
C THR A 233 10.16 -36.80 -3.07
N ILE A 234 10.64 -36.30 -4.21
CA ILE A 234 10.03 -36.60 -5.51
C ILE A 234 10.59 -37.92 -6.02
N ILE A 235 9.71 -38.91 -6.24
CA ILE A 235 10.08 -40.26 -6.68
C ILE A 235 9.50 -40.53 -8.06
N ASN A 236 10.30 -41.07 -8.98
CA ASN A 236 9.84 -41.57 -10.27
C ASN A 236 10.28 -43.02 -10.45
N LYS A 237 9.33 -43.95 -10.63
CA LYS A 237 9.57 -45.40 -10.81
C LYS A 237 10.62 -45.94 -9.83
N ASP A 238 10.37 -45.70 -8.54
CA ASP A 238 11.19 -46.15 -7.40
C ASP A 238 12.60 -45.55 -7.28
N LYS A 239 12.92 -44.48 -8.03
CA LYS A 239 14.13 -43.67 -7.81
C LYS A 239 13.79 -42.28 -7.28
N ILE A 240 14.43 -41.90 -6.17
CA ILE A 240 14.39 -40.55 -5.62
C ILE A 240 15.09 -39.61 -6.61
N LEU A 241 14.35 -38.67 -7.20
CA LEU A 241 14.88 -37.69 -8.14
C LEU A 241 15.48 -36.49 -7.40
N THR A 242 14.78 -35.97 -6.39
CA THR A 242 15.19 -34.76 -5.64
C THR A 242 14.42 -34.69 -4.32
N SER A 243 15.08 -34.16 -3.29
CA SER A 243 14.47 -33.90 -1.99
C SER A 243 14.53 -32.41 -1.65
N TYR A 244 13.42 -31.85 -1.19
CA TYR A 244 13.32 -30.45 -0.77
C TYR A 244 12.99 -30.38 0.73
N LYS A 245 13.81 -29.66 1.50
CA LYS A 245 13.49 -29.29 2.88
C LYS A 245 12.68 -28.00 2.87
N ILE A 246 11.48 -28.06 3.43
CA ILE A 246 10.58 -26.89 3.51
C ILE A 246 10.39 -26.55 4.99
N ASN A 247 10.70 -25.30 5.34
CA ASN A 247 10.44 -24.76 6.67
C ASN A 247 9.02 -24.20 6.72
N LEU A 248 8.13 -24.89 7.43
CA LEU A 248 6.76 -24.43 7.65
C LEU A 248 6.60 -23.79 9.04
N PRO A 249 5.72 -22.79 9.20
CA PRO A 249 5.37 -22.28 10.53
C PRO A 249 4.64 -23.37 11.35
N ALA A 250 4.83 -23.38 12.68
CA ALA A 250 4.31 -24.41 13.61
C ALA A 250 2.77 -24.63 13.64
N ARG A 251 1.98 -23.91 12.84
CA ARG A 251 0.52 -24.03 12.72
C ARG A 251 0.06 -24.44 11.32
N TRP A 252 0.97 -25.02 10.55
CA TRP A 252 0.74 -25.54 9.23
C TRP A 252 1.02 -27.02 9.27
N TRP A 253 0.08 -27.82 8.76
CA TRP A 253 0.32 -29.21 8.43
C TRP A 253 0.18 -29.38 6.93
N TYR A 254 0.62 -30.54 6.43
CA TYR A 254 0.43 -30.90 5.05
C TYR A 254 -0.40 -32.17 4.96
N GLU A 255 -1.21 -32.25 3.92
CA GLU A 255 -1.81 -33.49 3.45
C GLU A 255 -1.15 -33.79 2.10
N SER A 256 -0.64 -35.01 1.94
CA SER A 256 0.01 -35.43 0.70
C SER A 256 -0.85 -36.46 0.01
N ASP A 257 -1.29 -36.16 -1.21
CA ASP A 257 -1.96 -37.11 -2.09
C ASP A 257 -1.01 -37.50 -3.22
N SER A 258 -0.94 -38.80 -3.52
CA SER A 258 -0.20 -39.32 -4.66
C SER A 258 -1.16 -39.65 -5.81
N TYR A 259 -1.02 -38.96 -6.93
CA TYR A 259 -1.74 -39.27 -8.16
C TYR A 259 -0.86 -40.15 -9.05
N HIS A 260 -1.38 -41.33 -9.40
CA HIS A 260 -0.78 -42.21 -10.39
C HIS A 260 -1.36 -41.88 -11.76
N THR A 261 -0.51 -41.42 -12.68
CA THR A 261 -0.84 -41.35 -14.11
C THR A 261 -0.02 -42.40 -14.86
N GLU A 262 -0.50 -42.87 -16.03
CA GLU A 262 0.13 -43.97 -16.79
C GLU A 262 1.62 -43.75 -17.11
N SER A 263 2.09 -42.50 -17.10
CA SER A 263 3.48 -42.14 -17.39
C SER A 263 4.26 -41.55 -16.21
N SER A 264 3.63 -41.20 -15.08
CA SER A 264 4.33 -40.60 -13.93
C SER A 264 3.55 -40.68 -12.61
N ASN A 265 4.29 -40.86 -11.51
CA ASN A 265 3.77 -40.70 -10.16
C ASN A 265 3.98 -39.24 -9.75
N ILE A 266 2.91 -38.47 -9.66
CA ILE A 266 2.96 -37.07 -9.23
C ILE A 266 2.43 -37.02 -7.80
N GLN A 267 3.30 -36.68 -6.84
CA GLN A 267 2.87 -36.33 -5.49
C GLN A 267 2.50 -34.85 -5.45
N ILE A 268 1.27 -34.56 -5.03
CA ILE A 268 0.79 -33.21 -4.78
C ILE A 268 0.72 -33.05 -3.26
N VAL A 269 1.54 -32.14 -2.73
CA VAL A 269 1.53 -31.80 -1.31
C VAL A 269 0.72 -30.53 -1.12
N LYS A 270 -0.41 -30.64 -0.43
CA LYS A 270 -1.29 -29.52 -0.11
C LYS A 270 -1.01 -29.06 1.31
N PHE A 271 -0.56 -27.83 1.47
CA PHE A 271 -0.35 -27.23 2.79
C PHE A 271 -1.63 -26.58 3.29
N ILE A 272 -2.03 -26.95 4.51
CA ILE A 272 -3.25 -26.47 5.14
C ILE A 272 -2.86 -25.76 6.44
N LYS A 273 -3.33 -24.53 6.57
CA LYS A 273 -3.16 -23.75 7.80
C LYS A 273 -4.25 -24.14 8.78
N GLU A 274 -3.87 -24.46 10.01
CA GLU A 274 -4.83 -24.65 11.10
C GLU A 274 -5.58 -23.34 11.34
N ASN A 275 -6.86 -23.29 10.99
CA ASN A 275 -7.75 -22.24 11.45
C ASN A 275 -8.17 -22.62 12.86
N LYS A 276 -7.82 -21.79 13.86
CA LYS A 276 -8.32 -21.97 15.23
C LYS A 276 -9.85 -21.96 15.20
N SER A 277 -10.47 -23.11 15.42
CA SER A 277 -11.85 -23.25 15.85
C SER A 277 -11.92 -22.92 17.34
N ALA A 278 -12.30 -21.68 17.65
CA ALA A 278 -13.03 -21.19 18.83
C ALA A 278 -12.83 -19.67 18.97
#